data_AF-A0A9P0LSJ4-F1
#
_entry.id   AF-A0A9P0LSJ4-F1
#
_cell.length_a   1.000
_cell.length_b   1.000
_cell.length_c   1.000
_cell.angle_alpha   90.00
_cell.angle_beta   90.00
_cell.angle_gamma   90.00
#
_symmetry.space_group_name_H-M   'P 1'
#
loop_
_entity.id
_entity.type
_entity.pdbx_description
1 polymer ?
#
loop_
_entity_poly.entity_id
_entity_poly.type
_entity_poly.pdbx_seq_one_letter_code
_entity_poly.pdbx_strand_id
1 'polypeptide(L)' 'MKRSFVEIWSSKRCKRVVAGGAWVYSTIAAASVRSAVRRLRETKEQ' A
#
# COMPACT_ATOMS: atom_id res chain seq x y z
N MET A 1 -12.37 -0.73 2.27
CA MET A 1 -11.49 -1.72 1.61
C MET A 1 -11.89 -3.10 2.13
N LYS A 2 -12.16 -4.09 1.27
CA LYS A 2 -12.50 -5.46 1.68
C LYS A 2 -11.54 -6.44 0.97
N ARG A 3 -11.15 -7.52 1.65
CA ARG A 3 -10.28 -8.55 1.08
C ARG A 3 -11.05 -9.36 0.05
N SER A 4 -10.50 -9.48 -1.16
CA SER A 4 -11.09 -10.28 -2.25
C SER A 4 -10.38 -11.62 -2.40
N PHE A 5 -9.05 -11.61 -2.33
CA PHE A 5 -8.20 -12.81 -2.30
C PHE A 5 -7.04 -12.56 -1.34
N VAL A 6 -6.18 -13.55 -1.10
CA VAL A 6 -4.91 -13.33 -0.38
C VAL A 6 -4.13 -12.21 -1.10
N GLU A 7 -3.65 -11.23 -0.33
CA GLU A 7 -2.93 -10.02 -0.79
C GLU A 7 -3.74 -9.06 -1.71
N ILE A 8 -4.93 -9.42 -2.20
CA ILE A 8 -5.74 -8.56 -3.09
C ILE A 8 -6.92 -7.95 -2.34
N TRP A 9 -7.00 -6.62 -2.39
CA TRP A 9 -8.00 -5.82 -1.69
C TRP A 9 -8.81 -4.98 -2.67
N SER A 10 -10.14 -4.98 -2.53
CA SER A 10 -11.05 -4.25 -3.41
C SER A 10 -12.03 -3.38 -2.63
N SER A 11 -12.41 -2.25 -3.24
CA SER A 11 -13.41 -1.33 -2.70
C SER A 11 -14.58 -1.18 -3.68
N LYS A 12 -15.78 -1.60 -3.29
CA LYS A 12 -16.99 -1.43 -4.13
C LYS A 12 -17.34 0.04 -4.38
N ARG A 13 -17.11 0.89 -3.37
CA ARG A 13 -17.40 2.34 -3.38
C ARG A 13 -16.44 3.15 -4.26
N CYS A 14 -15.16 2.80 -4.25
CA CYS A 14 -14.15 3.51 -5.05
C CYS A 14 -13.79 2.78 -6.36
N LYS A 15 -14.31 1.56 -6.56
CA LYS A 15 -14.00 0.65 -7.68
C LYS A 15 -12.49 0.42 -7.92
N ARG A 16 -11.68 0.46 -6.85
CA ARG A 16 -10.23 0.24 -6.91
C ARG A 16 -9.85 -1.13 -6.35
N VAL A 17 -8.88 -1.76 -7.01
CA VAL A 17 -8.21 -2.98 -6.57
C VAL A 17 -6.76 -2.63 -6.26
N VAL A 18 -6.26 -3.09 -5.13
CA VAL A 18 -4.91 -2.76 -4.61
C VAL A 18 -4.30 -4.02 -4.03
N ALA A 19 -2.99 -4.19 -4.25
CA ALA A 19 -2.19 -5.19 -3.54
C ALA A 19 -1.87 -4.67 -2.12
N GLY A 20 -2.20 -5.49 -1.12
CA GLY A 20 -1.97 -5.24 0.29
C GLY A 20 -1.52 -6.52 0.97
N GLY A 21 -1.40 -6.56 2.29
CA GLY A 21 -0.96 -7.79 2.98
C GLY A 21 -2.02 -8.90 3.00
N ALA A 22 -1.59 -10.11 3.37
CA ALA A 22 -2.42 -11.32 3.36
C ALA A 22 -3.65 -11.21 4.27
N TRP A 23 -3.45 -10.61 5.44
CA TRP A 23 -4.45 -10.49 6.50
C TRP A 23 -4.84 -9.05 6.80
N VAL A 24 -3.94 -8.11 6.54
CA VAL A 24 -4.12 -6.68 6.80
C VAL A 24 -3.83 -5.87 5.54
N TYR A 25 -4.59 -4.82 5.27
CA TYR A 25 -4.49 -4.02 4.05
C TYR A 25 -3.10 -3.43 3.81
N SER A 26 -2.42 -2.97 4.86
CA SER A 26 -1.03 -2.51 4.79
C SER A 26 -0.25 -3.13 5.93
N THR A 27 0.89 -3.74 5.60
CA THR A 27 1.87 -4.19 6.60
C THR A 27 2.68 -3.00 7.10
N ILE A 28 3.28 -3.14 8.29
CA ILE A 28 4.15 -2.12 8.90
C ILE A 28 5.40 -1.91 8.02
N ALA A 29 6.00 -2.99 7.53
CA ALA A 29 7.12 -2.94 6.62
C ALA A 29 6.81 -2.12 5.35
N ALA A 30 5.65 -2.35 4.72
CA ALA A 30 5.24 -1.59 3.54
C ALA A 30 5.05 -0.09 3.84
N ALA A 31 4.57 0.27 5.04
CA ALA A 31 4.46 1.67 5.45
C ALA A 31 5.83 2.34 5.60
N SER A 32 6.79 1.66 6.24
CA SER A 32 8.17 2.14 6.39
C SER A 32 8.91 2.27 5.06
N VAL A 33 8.71 1.33 4.13
CA VAL A 33 9.32 1.42 2.78
C VAL A 33 8.77 2.62 2.02
N ARG A 34 7.45 2.86 2.04
CA ARG A 34 6.86 4.04 1.38
C ARG A 34 7.42 5.35 1.93
N SER A 35 7.62 5.46 3.24
CA SER A 35 8.19 6.67 3.85
C SER A 35 9.68 6.83 3.54
N ALA A 36 10.46 5.74 3.49
CA ALA A 36 11.85 5.76 3.06
C ALA A 36 11.99 6.20 1.59
N VAL A 37 11.22 5.60 0.69
CA VAL A 37 11.23 5.93 -0.75
C VAL A 37 10.83 7.39 -0.99
N ARG A 38 9.82 7.91 -0.27
CA ARG A 38 9.44 9.33 -0.38
C ARG A 38 10.61 10.25 -0.02
N ARG A 39 11.28 10.00 1.12
CA ARG A 39 12.45 10.79 1.56
C ARG A 39 13.60 10.74 0.54
N LEU A 40 13.88 9.57 -0.01
CA LEU A 40 14.92 9.41 -1.03
C LEU A 40 14.63 10.21 -2.32
N ARG A 41 13.35 10.38 -2.67
CA ARG A 41 12.96 11.21 -3.82
C ARG A 41 13.14 12.69 -3.53
N GLU A 42 12.72 13.14 -2.35
CA GLU A 42 12.89 14.53 -1.89
C GLU A 42 14.37 14.94 -1.89
N THR A 43 15.25 14.08 -1.36
CA THR A 43 16.71 14.33 -1.38
C THR A 43 17.30 14.39 -2.79
N LYS A 44 16.74 13.68 -3.77
CA LYS A 44 17.21 13.70 -5.16
C LYS A 44 16.75 14.93 -5.94
N GLU A 45 15.60 15.49 -5.58
CA GLU A 45 14.99 16.65 -6.25
C GLU A 45 15.54 17.99 -5.72
N GLN A 46 16.29 17.97 -4.61
CA GLN A 46 17.11 19.08 -4.12
C GLN A 46 18.45 19.16 -4.84
#